data_AF-A0A7X3IZU8-F1
#
_entry.id   AF-A0A7X3IZU8-F1
#
_cell.length_a   1.000
_cell.length_b   1.000
_cell.length_c   1.000
_cell.angle_alpha   90.00
_cell.angle_beta   90.00
_cell.angle_gamma   90.00
#
_symmetry.space_group_name_H-M   'P 1'
#
loop_
_entity.id
_entity.type
_entity.pdbx_description
1 polymer ?
#
loop_
_entity_poly.entity_id
_entity_poly.type
_entity_poly.pdbx_seq_one_letter_code
_entity_poly.pdbx_strand_id
1 'polypeptide(L)'
;MAIAAARNGLEAAMCCSVGDDDFGRYLLGTLRENRVRCIRREPCREAVTTMAFVSDGGRGAELHLVRKPGADMFLREEDVREADIRDTVIVHAGRVLSASPAAEATAKALHLGREMGRLVSFDVNYRDMMWNGSQEACAAKVREILPDVDLLKISEEEADMLGARRSCPPHGAVRIDAGGADPGRSGCQRIFPGAAPRCPGSAGPLRGCNRRRRRLLGRNAVSDAILGVTQAEQLTEPLVQEALEYGNVSGWLCVQGRGAIPSLPTRQEIERHLV
;
A
#
# COMPACT_ATOMS: atom_id res chain seq x y z
N MET A 1 3.31 -3.75 -3.09
CA MET A 1 4.31 -2.77 -2.63
C MET A 1 5.72 -3.33 -2.64
N ALA A 2 6.01 -4.45 -1.95
CA ALA A 2 7.36 -5.02 -1.86
C ALA A 2 8.07 -5.24 -3.21
N ILE A 3 7.38 -5.80 -4.22
CA ILE A 3 7.96 -5.96 -5.58
C ILE A 3 8.26 -4.60 -6.23
N ALA A 4 7.41 -3.60 -6.02
CA ALA A 4 7.66 -2.25 -6.53
C ALA A 4 8.90 -1.65 -5.86
N ALA A 5 9.07 -1.83 -4.54
CA ALA A 5 10.28 -1.42 -3.83
C ALA A 5 11.54 -2.08 -4.42
N ALA A 6 11.50 -3.40 -4.61
CA ALA A 6 12.61 -4.15 -5.20
C ALA A 6 12.95 -3.71 -6.63
N ARG A 7 11.94 -3.47 -7.48
CA ARG A 7 12.14 -2.95 -8.85
C ARG A 7 12.72 -1.54 -8.88
N ASN A 8 12.62 -0.80 -7.79
CA ASN A 8 13.18 0.53 -7.66
C ASN A 8 14.51 0.57 -6.89
N GLY A 9 15.12 -0.60 -6.67
CA GLY A 9 16.48 -0.74 -6.14
C GLY A 9 16.57 -0.90 -4.63
N LEU A 10 15.44 -1.04 -3.93
CA LEU A 10 15.43 -1.29 -2.48
C LEU A 10 15.49 -2.79 -2.16
N GLU A 11 16.04 -3.14 -1.01
CA GLU A 11 15.84 -4.47 -0.44
C GLU A 11 14.45 -4.56 0.20
N ALA A 12 13.71 -5.63 -0.11
CA ALA A 12 12.34 -5.79 0.36
C ALA A 12 12.09 -7.19 0.91
N ALA A 13 11.37 -7.21 2.03
CA ALA A 13 10.78 -8.40 2.61
C ALA A 13 9.26 -8.24 2.73
N MET A 14 8.54 -9.34 2.71
CA MET A 14 7.10 -9.39 2.91
C MET A 14 6.77 -10.47 3.94
N CYS A 15 6.14 -10.06 5.04
CA CYS A 15 5.48 -11.01 5.94
C CYS A 15 4.05 -11.20 5.43
N CYS A 16 3.78 -12.32 4.78
CA CYS A 16 2.47 -12.63 4.24
C CYS A 16 2.14 -14.11 4.41
N SER A 17 0.84 -14.40 4.43
CA SER A 17 0.31 -15.76 4.52
C SER A 17 -0.32 -16.17 3.19
N VAL A 18 0.13 -17.32 2.68
CA VAL A 18 -0.41 -18.00 1.49
C VAL A 18 -0.79 -19.41 1.86
N GLY A 19 -1.69 -20.04 1.11
CA GLY A 19 -2.09 -21.43 1.36
C GLY A 19 -0.96 -22.40 1.01
N ASP A 20 -0.98 -23.59 1.63
CA ASP A 20 -0.13 -24.72 1.25
C ASP A 20 -0.66 -25.40 -0.04
N ASP A 21 -0.72 -24.62 -1.11
CA ASP A 21 -1.31 -24.98 -2.41
C ASP A 21 -0.48 -24.44 -3.59
N ASP A 22 -0.86 -24.84 -4.81
CA ASP A 22 -0.15 -24.46 -6.04
C ASP A 22 -0.15 -22.93 -6.26
N PHE A 23 -1.23 -22.24 -5.87
CA PHE A 23 -1.33 -20.80 -5.98
C PHE A 23 -0.40 -20.09 -5.00
N GLY A 24 -0.27 -20.61 -3.78
CA GLY A 24 0.66 -20.12 -2.77
C GLY A 24 2.10 -20.30 -3.23
N ARG A 25 2.45 -21.49 -3.74
CA ARG A 25 3.77 -21.76 -4.32
C ARG A 25 4.08 -20.84 -5.50
N TYR A 26 3.09 -20.56 -6.36
CA TYR A 26 3.23 -19.60 -7.46
C TYR A 26 3.52 -18.16 -6.95
N LEU A 27 2.79 -17.70 -5.93
CA LEU A 27 3.01 -16.35 -5.36
C LEU A 27 4.39 -16.23 -4.68
N LEU A 28 4.83 -17.26 -3.95
CA LEU A 28 6.16 -17.30 -3.35
C LEU A 28 7.25 -17.32 -4.43
N GLY A 29 7.04 -18.07 -5.52
CA GLY A 29 7.91 -18.04 -6.70
C GLY A 29 8.00 -16.65 -7.31
N THR A 30 6.87 -15.96 -7.46
CA THR A 30 6.79 -14.59 -7.98
C THR A 30 7.55 -13.59 -7.10
N LEU A 31 7.47 -13.71 -5.77
CA LEU A 31 8.26 -12.88 -4.85
C LEU A 31 9.76 -13.11 -5.06
N ARG A 32 10.19 -14.38 -5.11
CA ARG A 32 11.58 -14.76 -5.32
C ARG A 32 12.14 -14.23 -6.65
N GLU A 33 11.39 -14.38 -7.74
CA GLU A 33 11.76 -13.87 -9.07
C GLU A 33 11.96 -12.35 -9.08
N ASN A 34 11.19 -11.63 -8.26
CA ASN A 34 11.30 -10.18 -8.10
C ASN A 34 12.22 -9.77 -6.93
N ARG A 35 13.06 -10.69 -6.42
CA ARG A 35 14.03 -10.44 -5.34
C ARG A 35 13.42 -9.93 -4.03
N VAL A 36 12.18 -10.36 -3.72
CA VAL A 36 11.51 -10.07 -2.46
C VAL A 36 11.58 -11.30 -1.56
N ARG A 37 12.06 -11.14 -0.32
CA ARG A 37 12.08 -12.21 0.67
C ARG A 37 10.69 -12.41 1.28
N CYS A 38 10.16 -13.62 1.27
CA CYS A 38 9.05 -13.97 2.16
C CYS A 38 9.65 -14.32 3.54
N ILE A 39 9.26 -13.59 4.59
CA ILE A 39 9.84 -13.77 5.94
C ILE A 39 8.97 -14.63 6.86
N ARG A 40 7.75 -14.96 6.43
CA ARG A 40 6.95 -16.01 7.04
C ARG A 40 7.54 -17.37 6.67
N ARG A 41 7.70 -18.24 7.67
CA ARG A 41 8.43 -19.51 7.52
C ARG A 41 7.60 -20.61 6.86
N GLU A 42 6.35 -20.73 7.27
CA GLU A 42 5.47 -21.81 6.84
C GLU A 42 4.26 -21.25 6.06
N PRO A 43 3.72 -21.99 5.09
CA PRO A 43 2.43 -21.68 4.48
C PRO A 43 1.28 -21.94 5.46
N CYS A 44 0.11 -21.36 5.16
CA CYS A 44 -1.12 -21.57 5.90
C CYS A 44 -1.75 -22.91 5.50
N ARG A 45 -2.05 -23.75 6.50
CA ARG A 45 -2.75 -25.02 6.30
C ARG A 45 -4.24 -24.95 6.61
N GLU A 46 -4.72 -23.82 7.13
CA GLU A 46 -6.12 -23.63 7.56
C GLU A 46 -7.03 -23.10 6.44
N ALA A 47 -6.44 -22.51 5.39
CA ALA A 47 -7.18 -21.95 4.27
C ALA A 47 -6.35 -21.97 3.00
N VAL A 48 -7.06 -21.99 1.86
CA VAL A 48 -6.47 -21.87 0.53
C VAL A 48 -6.02 -20.43 0.25
N THR A 49 -5.07 -20.28 -0.66
CA THR A 49 -4.62 -18.99 -1.16
C THR A 49 -5.79 -18.18 -1.72
N THR A 50 -5.94 -16.96 -1.24
CA THR A 50 -7.00 -16.05 -1.69
C THR A 50 -6.87 -15.71 -3.17
N MET A 51 -7.98 -15.87 -3.89
CA MET A 51 -8.04 -15.56 -5.31
C MET A 51 -8.92 -14.34 -5.56
N ALA A 52 -8.59 -13.59 -6.61
CA ALA A 52 -9.43 -12.52 -7.09
C ALA A 52 -9.61 -12.63 -8.61
N PHE A 53 -10.87 -12.67 -9.05
CA PHE A 53 -11.23 -12.66 -10.45
C PHE A 53 -11.53 -11.23 -10.87
N VAL A 54 -10.99 -10.85 -12.03
CA VAL A 54 -11.27 -9.54 -12.63
C VAL A 54 -11.91 -9.74 -13.99
N SER A 55 -13.17 -9.34 -14.12
CA SER A 55 -13.90 -9.31 -15.38
C SER A 55 -13.88 -7.88 -15.94
N ASP A 56 -13.83 -7.75 -17.27
CA ASP A 56 -13.92 -6.46 -17.96
C ASP A 56 -15.24 -6.42 -18.74
N GLY A 57 -16.31 -6.00 -18.07
CA GLY A 57 -17.69 -6.11 -18.57
C GLY A 57 -18.17 -4.94 -19.43
N GLY A 58 -17.28 -4.15 -20.04
CA GLY A 58 -17.63 -2.97 -20.86
C GLY A 58 -18.16 -1.75 -20.08
N ARG A 59 -18.72 -1.96 -18.87
CA ARG A 59 -19.02 -0.90 -17.87
C ARG A 59 -17.85 -0.66 -16.91
N GLY A 60 -16.78 -1.42 -17.09
CA GLY A 60 -15.56 -1.35 -16.30
C GLY A 60 -15.18 -2.65 -15.62
N ALA A 61 -13.94 -2.71 -15.15
CA ALA A 61 -13.42 -3.90 -14.48
C ALA A 61 -14.10 -4.16 -13.12
N GLU A 62 -14.73 -5.32 -12.95
CA GLU A 62 -15.29 -5.80 -11.68
C GLU A 62 -14.30 -6.75 -11.00
N LEU A 63 -14.20 -6.67 -9.68
CA LEU A 63 -13.32 -7.51 -8.86
C LEU A 63 -14.18 -8.40 -7.98
N HIS A 64 -14.07 -9.72 -8.15
CA HIS A 64 -14.71 -10.71 -7.30
C HIS A 64 -13.65 -11.40 -6.45
N LEU A 65 -13.79 -11.34 -5.14
CA LEU A 65 -12.83 -11.93 -4.21
C LEU A 65 -13.34 -13.29 -3.72
N VAL A 66 -12.57 -14.34 -3.98
CA VAL A 66 -12.81 -15.68 -3.43
C VAL A 66 -12.00 -15.82 -2.15
N ARG A 67 -12.65 -15.50 -1.03
CA ARG A 67 -12.07 -15.43 0.32
C ARG A 67 -13.14 -15.75 1.36
N LYS A 68 -13.20 -16.99 1.89
CA LYS A 68 -14.15 -17.38 2.96
C LYS A 68 -13.78 -18.70 3.69
N PRO A 69 -12.81 -18.72 4.62
CA PRO A 69 -11.75 -17.73 4.79
C PRO A 69 -10.69 -17.90 3.69
N GLY A 70 -9.72 -16.97 3.64
CA GLY A 70 -8.57 -17.09 2.75
C GLY A 70 -7.26 -17.02 3.53
N ALA A 71 -6.19 -17.63 3.00
CA ALA A 71 -4.92 -17.76 3.71
C ALA A 71 -4.34 -16.41 4.20
N ASP A 72 -4.58 -15.32 3.47
CA ASP A 72 -4.12 -13.98 3.84
C ASP A 72 -4.69 -13.47 5.17
N MET A 73 -5.78 -14.06 5.66
CA MET A 73 -6.40 -13.76 6.95
C MET A 73 -5.67 -14.39 8.14
N PHE A 74 -4.77 -15.34 7.89
CA PHE A 74 -4.14 -16.18 8.92
C PHE A 74 -2.68 -15.79 9.22
N LEU A 75 -2.31 -14.53 8.94
CA LEU A 75 -1.09 -13.97 9.50
C LEU A 75 -1.28 -13.81 11.02
N ARG A 76 -0.32 -14.22 11.83
CA ARG A 76 -0.41 -14.18 13.29
C ARG A 76 0.69 -13.32 13.89
N GLU A 77 0.49 -12.88 15.13
CA GLU A 77 1.49 -12.09 15.85
C GLU A 77 2.84 -12.81 15.97
N GLU A 78 2.84 -14.14 16.05
CA GLU A 78 4.05 -14.98 16.06
C GLU A 78 4.84 -14.95 14.74
N ASP A 79 4.19 -14.64 13.61
CA ASP A 79 4.86 -14.43 12.33
C ASP A 79 5.63 -13.08 12.31
N VAL A 80 5.31 -12.16 13.23
CA VAL A 80 5.94 -10.85 13.36
C VAL A 80 7.06 -10.91 14.40
N ARG A 81 8.29 -11.06 13.90
CA ARG A 81 9.49 -11.19 14.72
C ARG A 81 10.23 -9.86 14.76
N GLU A 82 10.61 -9.43 15.96
CA GLU A 82 11.42 -8.22 16.19
C GLU A 82 12.70 -8.19 15.34
N ALA A 83 13.36 -9.34 15.20
CA ALA A 83 14.58 -9.46 14.41
C ALA A 83 14.37 -9.12 12.92
N ASP A 84 13.17 -9.36 12.37
CA ASP A 84 12.87 -9.01 10.99
C ASP A 84 12.63 -7.51 10.81
N ILE A 85 12.25 -6.78 11.87
CA ILE A 85 11.95 -5.34 11.86
C ILE A 85 13.20 -4.51 12.15
N ARG A 86 14.07 -4.99 13.05
CA ARG A 86 15.27 -4.28 13.53
C ARG A 86 16.21 -3.82 12.41
N ASP A 87 16.29 -4.55 11.31
CA ASP A 87 17.19 -4.23 10.20
C ASP A 87 16.48 -3.50 9.04
N THR A 88 15.23 -3.08 9.25
CA THR A 88 14.47 -2.36 8.23
C THR A 88 14.62 -0.86 8.38
N VAL A 89 14.33 -0.13 7.30
CA VAL A 89 14.19 1.33 7.30
C VAL A 89 12.73 1.72 7.52
N ILE A 90 11.81 0.95 6.91
CA ILE A 90 10.39 1.25 6.88
C ILE A 90 9.57 -0.04 7.04
N VAL A 91 8.56 0.03 7.91
CA VAL A 91 7.50 -0.96 8.01
C VAL A 91 6.27 -0.40 7.31
N HIS A 92 5.76 -1.13 6.31
CA HIS A 92 4.59 -0.72 5.55
C HIS A 92 3.49 -1.77 5.60
N ALA A 93 2.27 -1.35 5.90
CA ALA A 93 1.08 -2.18 5.79
C ALA A 93 -0.07 -1.48 5.07
N GLY A 94 -1.00 -2.28 4.56
CA GLY A 94 -2.27 -1.79 4.03
C GLY A 94 -3.26 -2.94 3.87
N ARG A 95 -4.56 -2.66 4.01
CA ARG A 95 -5.68 -3.60 3.80
C ARG A 95 -5.84 -4.77 4.81
N VAL A 96 -4.79 -5.19 5.52
CA VAL A 96 -4.79 -6.42 6.35
C VAL A 96 -5.57 -6.28 7.69
N LEU A 97 -6.03 -5.09 8.05
CA LEU A 97 -6.82 -4.85 9.29
C LEU A 97 -8.26 -5.40 9.28
N SER A 98 -8.71 -5.97 8.16
CA SER A 98 -10.13 -6.36 7.96
C SER A 98 -10.52 -7.70 8.59
N ALA A 99 -9.56 -8.48 9.09
CA ALA A 99 -9.84 -9.79 9.67
C ALA A 99 -8.76 -10.23 10.67
N SER A 100 -9.18 -10.79 11.79
CA SER A 100 -8.30 -11.49 12.73
C SER A 100 -7.98 -12.91 12.24
N PRO A 101 -6.79 -13.47 12.54
CA PRO A 101 -5.70 -12.89 13.34
C PRO A 101 -4.78 -11.88 12.62
N ALA A 102 -4.96 -11.67 11.31
CA ALA A 102 -4.05 -10.82 10.53
C ALA A 102 -4.09 -9.34 10.91
N ALA A 103 -5.21 -8.86 11.43
CA ALA A 103 -5.35 -7.50 11.94
C ALA A 103 -4.41 -7.24 13.14
N GLU A 104 -4.37 -8.17 14.09
CA GLU A 104 -3.53 -8.10 15.29
C GLU A 104 -2.04 -8.21 14.91
N ALA A 105 -1.69 -9.14 14.02
CA ALA A 105 -0.35 -9.26 13.48
C ALA A 105 0.12 -7.95 12.82
N THR A 106 -0.76 -7.33 12.03
CA THR A 106 -0.45 -6.06 11.36
C THR A 106 -0.25 -4.93 12.37
N ALA A 107 -1.13 -4.81 13.37
CA ALA A 107 -1.00 -3.80 14.42
C ALA A 107 0.31 -3.98 15.20
N LYS A 108 0.66 -5.22 15.58
CA LYS A 108 1.94 -5.54 16.22
C LYS A 108 3.14 -5.12 15.37
N ALA A 109 3.12 -5.37 14.06
CA ALA A 109 4.23 -5.00 13.17
C ALA A 109 4.43 -3.48 13.09
N LEU A 110 3.34 -2.71 13.00
CA LEU A 110 3.40 -1.25 12.98
C LEU A 110 3.90 -0.70 14.32
N HIS A 111 3.37 -1.21 15.43
CA HIS A 111 3.78 -0.83 16.77
C HIS A 111 5.27 -1.09 17.04
N LEU A 112 5.76 -2.30 16.74
CA LEU A 112 7.18 -2.65 16.85
C LEU A 112 8.06 -1.78 15.94
N GLY A 113 7.57 -1.47 14.73
CA GLY A 113 8.25 -0.53 13.83
C GLY A 113 8.50 0.82 14.52
N ARG A 114 7.46 1.39 15.13
CA ARG A 114 7.56 2.66 15.87
C ARG A 114 8.45 2.54 17.10
N GLU A 115 8.28 1.52 17.94
CA GLU A 115 9.09 1.33 19.14
C GLU A 115 10.60 1.22 18.81
N MET A 116 10.93 0.64 17.66
CA MET A 116 12.32 0.50 17.18
C MET A 116 12.81 1.72 16.38
N GLY A 117 12.05 2.80 16.32
CA GLY A 117 12.40 4.02 15.59
C GLY A 117 12.48 3.84 14.06
N ARG A 118 11.69 2.91 13.51
CA ARG A 118 11.56 2.71 12.06
C ARG A 118 10.44 3.58 11.53
N LEU A 119 10.55 4.00 10.28
CA LEU A 119 9.44 4.66 9.61
C LEU A 119 8.25 3.72 9.54
N VAL A 120 7.07 4.20 9.92
CA VAL A 120 5.83 3.43 9.83
C VAL A 120 4.92 4.08 8.79
N SER A 121 4.63 3.32 7.74
CA SER A 121 3.71 3.75 6.69
C SER A 121 2.46 2.87 6.63
N PHE A 122 1.31 3.51 6.49
CA PHE A 122 0.03 2.80 6.38
C PHE A 122 -0.82 3.32 5.23
N ASP A 123 -1.42 2.40 4.46
CA ASP A 123 -2.37 2.68 3.39
C ASP A 123 -3.77 2.17 3.77
N VAL A 124 -4.71 3.10 3.99
CA VAL A 124 -6.08 2.80 4.44
C VAL A 124 -6.77 1.82 3.50
N ASN A 125 -6.70 2.08 2.19
CA ASN A 125 -7.12 1.20 1.11
C ASN A 125 -8.48 0.51 1.36
N TYR A 126 -9.51 1.28 1.74
CA TYR A 126 -10.83 0.78 2.11
C TYR A 126 -11.45 -0.01 0.96
N ARG A 127 -12.08 -1.14 1.30
CA ARG A 127 -12.83 -1.98 0.37
C ARG A 127 -14.07 -2.51 1.06
N ASP A 128 -15.21 -2.08 0.55
CA ASP A 128 -16.52 -2.38 1.11
C ASP A 128 -16.75 -3.87 1.42
N MET A 129 -16.43 -4.73 0.45
CA MET A 129 -16.54 -6.19 0.56
C MET A 129 -15.68 -6.83 1.65
N MET A 130 -14.64 -6.14 2.14
CA MET A 130 -13.76 -6.66 3.20
C MET A 130 -14.29 -6.30 4.59
N TRP A 131 -15.10 -5.25 4.67
CA TRP A 131 -15.62 -4.69 5.92
C TRP A 131 -17.13 -4.90 6.06
N ASN A 132 -17.73 -5.75 5.21
CA ASN A 132 -19.17 -6.02 5.15
C ASN A 132 -20.00 -4.72 5.07
N GLY A 133 -19.50 -3.71 4.35
CA GLY A 133 -20.15 -2.41 4.23
C GLY A 133 -19.89 -1.43 5.38
N SER A 134 -19.19 -1.84 6.45
CA SER A 134 -18.95 -0.98 7.61
C SER A 134 -17.69 -0.13 7.45
N GLN A 135 -17.91 1.11 7.02
CA GLN A 135 -16.90 2.16 7.03
C GLN A 135 -16.45 2.50 8.45
N GLU A 136 -17.37 2.47 9.42
CA GLU A 136 -17.10 2.78 10.82
C GLU A 136 -16.15 1.77 11.46
N ALA A 137 -16.33 0.48 11.19
CA ALA A 137 -15.42 -0.57 11.67
C ALA A 137 -14.02 -0.39 11.08
N CYS A 138 -13.91 -0.06 9.79
CA CYS A 138 -12.63 0.28 9.18
C CYS A 138 -12.00 1.49 9.86
N ALA A 139 -12.76 2.56 10.03
CA ALA A 139 -12.28 3.78 10.66
C ALA A 139 -11.83 3.58 12.10
N ALA A 140 -12.55 2.76 12.88
CA ALA A 140 -12.14 2.39 14.25
C ALA A 140 -10.78 1.67 14.26
N LYS A 141 -10.60 0.65 13.42
CA LYS A 141 -9.32 -0.08 13.32
C LYS A 141 -8.17 0.78 12.81
N VAL A 142 -8.42 1.68 11.88
CA VAL A 142 -7.38 2.64 11.46
C VAL A 142 -7.01 3.56 12.61
N ARG A 143 -7.98 4.10 13.37
CA ARG A 143 -7.70 4.98 14.52
C ARG A 143 -6.86 4.30 15.60
N GLU A 144 -7.04 3.01 15.82
CA GLU A 144 -6.23 2.23 16.78
C GLU A 144 -4.73 2.28 16.44
N ILE A 145 -4.36 2.21 15.16
CA ILE A 145 -2.96 2.19 14.71
C ILE A 145 -2.41 3.58 14.36
N LEU A 146 -3.24 4.61 14.24
CA LEU A 146 -2.80 5.95 13.85
C LEU A 146 -1.67 6.53 14.71
N PRO A 147 -1.63 6.33 16.04
CA PRO A 147 -0.50 6.76 16.87
C PRO A 147 0.84 6.16 16.47
N ASP A 148 0.81 5.00 15.78
CA ASP A 148 2.02 4.32 15.32
C ASP A 148 2.52 4.79 13.95
N VAL A 149 1.71 5.54 13.19
CA VAL A 149 1.95 5.83 11.76
C VAL A 149 2.58 7.20 11.55
N ASP A 150 3.73 7.22 10.89
CA ASP A 150 4.40 8.45 10.43
C ASP A 150 3.87 8.91 9.07
N LEU A 151 3.60 7.95 8.17
CA LEU A 151 3.20 8.20 6.79
C LEU A 151 1.85 7.54 6.48
N LEU A 152 0.78 8.34 6.52
CA LEU A 152 -0.57 7.86 6.18
C LEU A 152 -0.91 8.15 4.71
N LYS A 153 -1.14 7.10 3.92
CA LYS A 153 -1.72 7.18 2.58
C LYS A 153 -3.23 7.00 2.66
N ILE A 154 -3.96 7.98 2.13
CA ILE A 154 -5.42 8.02 2.21
C ILE A 154 -6.05 8.66 0.97
N SER A 155 -7.18 8.13 0.49
CA SER A 155 -7.99 8.80 -0.55
C SER A 155 -8.86 9.90 0.05
N GLU A 156 -9.42 10.77 -0.79
CA GLU A 156 -10.41 11.77 -0.33
C GLU A 156 -11.60 11.12 0.37
N GLU A 157 -12.18 10.08 -0.22
CA GLU A 157 -13.34 9.40 0.37
C GLU A 157 -12.98 8.71 1.70
N GLU A 158 -11.77 8.15 1.80
CA GLU A 158 -11.26 7.54 3.03
C GLU A 158 -10.98 8.61 4.10
N ALA A 159 -10.53 9.81 3.71
CA ALA A 159 -10.33 10.91 4.64
C ALA A 159 -11.65 11.41 5.22
N ASP A 160 -12.70 11.51 4.40
CA ASP A 160 -14.04 11.84 4.88
C ASP A 160 -14.58 10.74 5.81
N MET A 161 -14.38 9.46 5.46
CA MET A 161 -14.72 8.30 6.30
C MET A 161 -14.04 8.37 7.69
N LEU A 162 -12.77 8.75 7.76
CA LEU A 162 -12.06 8.87 9.04
C LEU A 162 -12.47 10.11 9.85
N GLY A 163 -13.18 11.07 9.25
CA GLY A 163 -13.38 12.42 9.81
C GLY A 163 -12.11 13.27 9.76
N ALA A 164 -11.16 12.92 8.89
CA ALA A 164 -9.78 13.41 8.87
C ALA A 164 -9.60 14.86 8.40
N ARG A 165 -10.68 15.64 8.23
CA ARG A 165 -10.56 17.11 8.27
C ARG A 165 -10.09 17.63 9.64
N ARG A 166 -10.03 16.77 10.68
CA ARG A 166 -9.63 17.13 12.06
C ARG A 166 -8.53 16.25 12.69
N SER A 167 -8.19 15.10 12.11
CA SER A 167 -7.23 14.14 12.70
C SER A 167 -6.20 13.70 11.65
N CYS A 168 -5.05 14.38 11.61
CA CYS A 168 -3.87 13.93 10.89
C CYS A 168 -2.82 13.42 11.90
N PRO A 169 -2.01 12.40 11.55
CA PRO A 169 -0.87 12.00 12.36
C PRO A 169 0.11 13.17 12.56
N PRO A 170 0.90 13.15 13.64
CA PRO A 170 1.79 14.26 14.01
C PRO A 170 2.85 14.59 12.96
N HIS A 171 3.28 13.60 12.16
CA HIS A 171 4.36 13.73 11.18
C HIS A 171 3.88 13.83 9.71
N GLY A 172 2.57 14.00 9.49
CA GLY A 172 1.98 14.33 8.18
C GLY A 172 1.15 13.23 7.53
N ALA A 173 0.09 13.63 6.82
CA ALA A 173 -0.70 12.73 5.98
C ALA A 173 -0.49 13.04 4.50
N VAL A 174 -0.40 11.99 3.69
CA VAL A 174 -0.36 12.10 2.24
C VAL A 174 -1.72 11.69 1.68
N ARG A 175 -2.50 12.69 1.28
CA ARG A 175 -3.79 12.50 0.62
C ARG A 175 -3.58 12.27 -0.87
N ILE A 176 -4.29 11.32 -1.45
CA ILE A 176 -4.29 11.09 -2.89
C ILE A 176 -5.67 11.45 -3.43
N ASP A 177 -5.70 12.39 -4.37
CA ASP A 177 -6.92 12.79 -5.05
C ASP A 177 -7.11 11.91 -6.30
N ALA A 178 -7.91 10.86 -6.15
CA ALA A 178 -8.30 10.01 -7.27
C ALA A 178 -9.52 10.57 -8.04
N GLY A 179 -10.04 11.75 -7.64
CA GLY A 179 -11.36 12.27 -7.97
C GLY A 179 -11.38 13.37 -9.02
N GLY A 180 -10.79 13.13 -10.19
CA GLY A 180 -11.03 13.95 -11.39
C GLY A 180 -12.04 13.27 -12.33
N ALA A 181 -13.07 13.98 -12.79
CA ALA A 181 -13.96 13.53 -13.87
C ALA A 181 -13.21 13.25 -15.19
N ASP A 182 -11.98 13.76 -15.31
CA ASP A 182 -11.08 13.53 -16.44
C ASP A 182 -10.19 12.29 -16.20
N PRO A 183 -10.29 11.23 -17.04
CA PRO A 183 -9.52 9.99 -16.91
C PRO A 183 -7.99 10.18 -16.93
N GLY A 184 -7.48 11.37 -17.25
CA GLY A 184 -6.05 11.70 -17.25
C GLY A 184 -5.52 12.55 -16.07
N ARG A 185 -6.36 13.05 -15.15
CA ARG A 185 -5.89 14.06 -14.15
C ARG A 185 -6.23 13.67 -12.70
N SER A 186 -5.45 12.77 -12.11
CA SER A 186 -5.54 12.46 -10.66
C SER A 186 -4.21 12.72 -9.96
N GLY A 187 -4.19 13.79 -9.16
CA GLY A 187 -3.04 14.28 -8.42
C GLY A 187 -2.94 13.75 -6.99
N CYS A 188 -1.92 14.19 -6.27
CA CYS A 188 -1.79 13.95 -4.83
C CYS A 188 -1.74 15.28 -4.09
N GLN A 189 -2.24 15.31 -2.86
CA GLN A 189 -2.23 16.47 -1.99
C GLN A 189 -1.60 16.10 -0.65
N ARG A 190 -0.69 16.93 -0.16
CA ARG A 190 -0.15 16.77 1.19
C ARG A 190 -1.07 17.43 2.22
N ILE A 191 -1.17 16.89 3.43
CA ILE A 191 -1.82 17.55 4.56
C ILE A 191 -0.86 17.50 5.76
N PHE A 192 -0.29 18.65 6.12
CA PHE A 192 0.29 18.89 7.44
C PHE A 192 -0.64 19.77 8.27
N PRO A 193 -0.45 19.88 9.59
CA PRO A 193 -0.99 20.99 10.36
C PRO A 193 -0.47 22.32 9.78
N GLY A 194 -1.27 23.01 8.96
CA GLY A 194 -0.98 24.37 8.46
C GLY A 194 -0.55 24.52 7.00
N ALA A 195 -0.33 23.43 6.24
CA ALA A 195 0.00 23.54 4.80
C ALA A 195 -0.59 22.39 3.97
N ALA A 196 -1.08 22.69 2.76
CA ALA A 196 -1.74 21.74 1.87
C ALA A 196 -1.33 21.85 0.39
N PRO A 197 -0.03 21.76 0.04
CA PRO A 197 0.41 21.80 -1.35
C PRO A 197 -0.12 20.61 -2.15
N ARG A 198 -0.38 20.85 -3.44
CA ARG A 198 -0.93 19.88 -4.41
C ARG A 198 0.09 19.57 -5.50
N CYS A 199 0.30 18.29 -5.77
CA CYS A 199 0.97 17.77 -6.97
C CYS A 199 -0.07 17.44 -8.05
N PRO A 200 -0.11 18.15 -9.20
CA PRO A 200 -0.96 17.75 -10.31
C PRO A 200 -0.56 16.37 -10.86
N GLY A 201 -1.54 15.57 -11.28
CA GLY A 201 -1.28 14.25 -11.86
C GLY A 201 -0.93 14.31 -13.35
N SER A 202 -0.16 13.33 -13.83
CA SER A 202 0.24 13.20 -15.24
C SER A 202 -0.89 12.66 -16.12
N ALA A 203 -1.12 13.28 -17.28
CA ALA A 203 -2.10 12.85 -18.28
C ALA A 203 -1.54 11.76 -19.20
N GLY A 204 -2.32 10.71 -19.47
CA GLY A 204 -1.99 9.73 -20.50
C GLY A 204 -3.11 8.72 -20.76
N PRO A 205 -3.06 8.02 -21.91
CA PRO A 205 -4.10 7.09 -22.33
C PRO A 205 -4.19 5.90 -21.38
N LEU A 206 -5.39 5.63 -20.87
CA LEU A 206 -5.69 4.46 -20.05
C LEU A 206 -5.82 3.23 -20.96
N ARG A 207 -4.94 2.26 -20.82
CA ARG A 207 -5.07 0.96 -21.50
C ARG A 207 -5.50 -0.09 -20.48
N GLY A 208 -6.81 -0.33 -20.37
CA GLY A 208 -7.36 -1.48 -19.66
C GLY A 208 -7.31 -1.45 -18.12
N CYS A 209 -7.07 -0.29 -17.50
CA CYS A 209 -7.04 -0.14 -16.04
C CYS A 209 -8.00 0.94 -15.54
N ASN A 210 -9.07 0.52 -14.85
CA ASN A 210 -10.10 1.42 -14.30
C ASN A 210 -9.78 2.01 -12.92
N ARG A 211 -10.59 3.00 -12.51
CA ARG A 211 -10.52 3.76 -11.23
C ARG A 211 -10.27 2.91 -9.96
N ARG A 212 -10.74 1.66 -9.90
CA ARG A 212 -10.54 0.76 -8.74
C ARG A 212 -9.16 0.09 -8.69
N ARG A 213 -8.46 -0.04 -9.84
CA ARG A 213 -7.07 -0.52 -9.92
C ARG A 213 -6.04 0.58 -9.62
N ARG A 214 -6.41 1.88 -9.74
CA ARG A 214 -5.58 3.03 -9.34
C ARG A 214 -5.16 3.00 -7.86
N ARG A 215 -5.98 2.40 -6.99
CA ARG A 215 -5.71 2.29 -5.55
C ARG A 215 -4.60 1.29 -5.20
N LEU A 216 -4.16 0.45 -6.15
CA LEU A 216 -3.44 -0.79 -5.84
C LEU A 216 -1.91 -0.69 -5.94
N LEU A 217 -1.34 0.27 -6.67
CA LEU A 217 0.03 0.16 -7.17
C LEU A 217 0.79 1.50 -7.11
N GLY A 218 1.85 1.55 -6.31
CA GLY A 218 3.02 2.40 -6.56
C GLY A 218 3.08 3.80 -5.94
N ARG A 219 2.09 4.23 -5.14
CA ARG A 219 2.09 5.59 -4.59
C ARG A 219 2.53 5.61 -3.12
N ASN A 220 3.73 6.12 -2.86
CA ASN A 220 4.14 6.95 -1.70
C ASN A 220 5.14 6.37 -0.67
N ALA A 221 5.02 5.16 -0.13
CA ALA A 221 5.97 4.70 0.90
C ALA A 221 7.36 4.31 0.35
N VAL A 222 7.40 3.84 -0.89
CA VAL A 222 8.62 3.36 -1.56
C VAL A 222 9.49 4.53 -2.01
N SER A 223 8.88 5.64 -2.40
CA SER A 223 9.58 6.84 -2.85
C SER A 223 10.35 7.53 -1.72
N ASP A 224 9.81 7.60 -0.50
CA ASP A 224 10.52 8.23 0.63
C ASP A 224 11.79 7.45 0.99
N ALA A 225 11.70 6.12 1.02
CA ALA A 225 12.87 5.26 1.23
C ALA A 225 13.89 5.34 0.07
N ILE A 226 13.43 5.57 -1.16
CA ILE A 226 14.31 5.81 -2.32
C ILE A 226 15.06 7.14 -2.20
N LEU A 227 14.46 8.15 -1.58
CA LEU A 227 15.07 9.46 -1.32
C LEU A 227 15.99 9.47 -0.09
N GLY A 228 16.28 8.30 0.50
CA GLY A 228 17.20 8.16 1.62
C GLY A 228 16.61 8.58 2.97
N VAL A 229 15.29 8.74 3.07
CA VAL A 229 14.61 8.98 4.35
C VAL A 229 14.63 7.69 5.16
N THR A 230 15.19 7.79 6.36
CA THR A 230 15.31 6.68 7.31
C THR A 230 14.62 6.92 8.64
N GLN A 231 14.30 8.17 8.94
CA GLN A 231 13.64 8.61 10.17
C GLN A 231 12.55 9.64 9.86
N ALA A 232 11.51 9.70 10.70
CA ALA A 232 10.34 10.55 10.46
C ALA A 232 10.72 12.04 10.44
N GLU A 233 11.72 12.45 11.21
CA GLU A 233 12.20 13.83 11.30
C GLU A 233 12.87 14.31 10.02
N GLN A 234 13.32 13.39 9.16
CA GLN A 234 13.91 13.71 7.86
C GLN A 234 12.85 14.03 6.81
N LEU A 235 11.56 13.81 7.09
CA LEU A 235 10.46 14.12 6.18
C LEU A 235 10.27 15.63 6.09
N THR A 236 10.92 16.22 5.09
CA THR A 236 10.75 17.63 4.74
C THR A 236 9.70 17.80 3.65
N GLU A 237 9.12 18.99 3.58
CA GLU A 237 8.17 19.37 2.54
C GLU A 237 8.67 19.08 1.10
N PRO A 238 9.90 19.47 0.72
CA PRO A 238 10.44 19.19 -0.60
C PRO A 238 10.61 17.69 -0.88
N LEU A 239 11.08 16.91 0.10
CA LEU A 239 11.27 15.46 -0.07
C LEU A 239 9.93 14.75 -0.27
N VAL A 240 8.91 15.11 0.52
CA VAL A 240 7.57 14.55 0.35
C VAL A 240 6.96 14.94 -1.00
N GLN A 241 7.22 16.16 -1.48
CA GLN A 241 6.79 16.62 -2.80
C GLN A 241 7.43 15.79 -3.92
N GLU A 242 8.74 15.57 -3.87
CA GLU A 242 9.47 14.73 -4.82
C GLU A 242 8.97 13.28 -4.78
N ALA A 243 8.74 12.74 -3.58
CA ALA A 243 8.19 11.41 -3.41
C ALA A 243 6.79 11.27 -3.99
N LEU A 244 5.96 12.31 -3.87
CA LEU A 244 4.63 12.37 -4.47
C LEU A 244 4.68 12.39 -5.99
N GLU A 245 5.60 13.15 -6.58
CA GLU A 245 5.81 13.19 -8.03
C GLU A 245 6.28 11.84 -8.56
N TYR A 246 7.26 11.23 -7.89
CA TYR A 246 7.73 9.88 -8.18
C TYR A 246 6.59 8.85 -8.11
N GLY A 247 5.82 8.85 -7.02
CA GLY A 247 4.66 7.99 -6.86
C GLY A 247 3.58 8.24 -7.93
N ASN A 248 3.37 9.51 -8.31
CA ASN A 248 2.41 9.87 -9.35
C ASN A 248 2.76 9.27 -10.70
N VAL A 249 4.01 9.42 -11.13
CA VAL A 249 4.55 8.84 -12.37
C VAL A 249 4.52 7.32 -12.32
N SER A 250 4.95 6.72 -11.21
CA SER A 250 4.91 5.26 -11.00
C SER A 250 3.49 4.70 -11.16
N GLY A 251 2.52 5.33 -10.51
CA GLY A 251 1.11 4.95 -10.62
C GLY A 251 0.56 5.16 -12.04
N TRP A 252 0.99 6.22 -12.74
CA TRP A 252 0.59 6.52 -14.11
C TRP A 252 1.10 5.47 -15.11
N LEU A 253 2.38 5.12 -15.06
CA LEU A 253 2.96 4.05 -15.88
C LEU A 253 2.27 2.70 -15.61
N CYS A 254 2.02 2.41 -14.34
CA CYS A 254 1.44 1.13 -13.94
C CYS A 254 0.03 0.89 -14.52
N VAL A 255 -0.78 1.94 -14.66
CA VAL A 255 -2.13 1.80 -15.25
C VAL A 255 -2.13 1.74 -16.79
N GLN A 256 -0.97 1.85 -17.44
CA GLN A 256 -0.86 1.67 -18.89
C GLN A 256 -0.67 0.20 -19.30
N GLY A 257 -0.27 -0.66 -18.37
CA GLY A 257 -0.07 -2.09 -18.61
C GLY A 257 -1.24 -2.97 -18.14
N ARG A 258 -1.18 -4.26 -18.52
CA ARG A 258 -2.07 -5.30 -18.01
C ARG A 258 -1.43 -6.07 -16.85
N GLY A 259 -2.24 -6.36 -15.83
CA GLY A 259 -1.81 -7.15 -14.68
C GLY A 259 -1.12 -6.33 -13.59
N ALA A 260 -1.35 -6.69 -12.32
CA ALA A 260 -0.88 -5.89 -11.19
C ALA A 260 0.64 -5.87 -11.05
N ILE A 261 1.29 -7.03 -11.16
CA ILE A 261 2.75 -7.16 -11.01
C ILE A 261 3.50 -6.89 -12.33
N PRO A 262 3.07 -7.41 -13.49
CA PRO A 262 3.78 -7.17 -14.75
C PRO A 262 3.87 -5.69 -15.12
N SER A 263 2.88 -4.88 -14.74
CA SER A 263 2.82 -3.46 -15.08
C SER A 263 3.60 -2.55 -14.12
N LEU A 264 4.23 -3.08 -13.07
CA LEU A 264 5.02 -2.26 -12.15
C LEU A 264 6.25 -1.69 -12.88
N PRO A 265 6.40 -0.37 -12.97
CA PRO A 265 7.54 0.23 -13.63
C PRO A 265 8.83 0.05 -12.80
N THR A 266 9.95 0.06 -13.51
CA THR A 266 11.31 0.15 -12.96
C THR A 266 11.68 1.59 -12.63
N ARG A 267 12.72 1.77 -11.81
CA ARG A 267 13.25 3.10 -11.47
C ARG A 267 13.60 3.92 -12.71
N GLN A 268 14.27 3.30 -13.68
CA GLN A 268 14.67 3.97 -14.93
C GLN A 268 13.48 4.40 -15.79
N GLU A 269 12.36 3.65 -15.75
CA GLU A 269 11.13 4.06 -16.45
C GLU A 269 10.49 5.26 -15.77
N ILE A 270 10.46 5.28 -14.43
CA ILE A 270 9.90 6.41 -13.67
C ILE A 270 10.74 7.67 -13.88
N GLU A 271 12.06 7.58 -13.69
CA GLU A 271 12.98 8.73 -13.78
C GLU A 271 13.01 9.37 -15.17
N ARG A 272 12.73 8.62 -16.25
CA ARG A 272 12.58 9.17 -17.60
C ARG A 272 11.41 10.14 -17.76
N HIS A 273 10.47 10.13 -16.82
CA HIS A 273 9.28 10.97 -16.84
C HIS A 273 9.24 11.99 -15.69
N LEU A 274 10.27 12.02 -14.84
CA LEU A 274 10.51 13.10 -13.89
C LEU A 274 11.32 14.19 -14.62
N VAL A 275 10.89 15.45 -14.50
CA VAL A 275 11.48 16.62 -15.17
C VAL A 275 12.25 17.44 -14.15
#